data_AF-A0AAW6DVM8-F1
#
_entry.id   AF-A0AAW6DVM8-F1
#
_cell.length_a   1.000
_cell.length_b   1.000
_cell.length_c   1.000
_cell.angle_alpha   90.00
_cell.angle_beta   90.00
_cell.angle_gamma   90.00
#
_symmetry.space_group_name_H-M   'P 1'
#
loop_
_entity.id
_entity.type
_entity.pdbx_description
1 polymer ?
#
loop_
_entity_poly.entity_id
_entity_poly.type
_entity_poly.pdbx_seq_one_letter_code
_entity_poly.pdbx_strand_id
1 'polypeptide(L)'
;MAYISTITVGYVPNKEFYSIFGDGTPSSIYNLKNDYWAQYADTISPALYIDNKIIYEWNGALTSIGKTQYLNIAPVSSNETFEDTKEILVGSVNCISTDNQNISAQSLLTAYEKMPLTDEEQAKANKSNVYNDKYIGNFLSLIETTYFRQLDIENKVLAGANRIYAERYLSYGVFSYEPCVTVSAFSKDIETKGSFSVDILGNYASTVSYRNNADDEYAYRFASGYVSSYLESLVLEEYTEVQAGKTIRFSHDPTDINFKGKSLWNEWEY
;
A
#
# COMPACT_ATOMS: atom_id res chain seq x y z
N MET A 1 2.13 4.50 23.99
CA MET A 1 1.81 3.73 22.77
C MET A 1 2.52 4.42 21.62
N ALA A 2 3.35 3.70 20.86
CA ALA A 2 3.99 4.25 19.68
C ALA A 2 2.99 4.17 18.52
N TYR A 3 2.46 5.32 18.13
CA TYR A 3 1.74 5.46 16.86
C TYR A 3 2.79 5.43 15.75
N ILE A 4 2.68 4.47 14.84
CA ILE A 4 3.51 4.43 13.64
C ILE A 4 2.75 5.26 12.61
N SER A 5 3.35 6.38 12.19
CA SER A 5 2.79 7.21 11.12
C SER A 5 2.68 6.41 9.83
N THR A 6 1.64 6.69 9.04
CA THR A 6 1.49 6.09 7.71
C THR A 6 2.56 6.68 6.80
N ILE A 7 3.45 5.84 6.25
CA ILE A 7 4.49 6.24 5.31
C ILE A 7 4.06 5.81 3.92
N THR A 8 3.99 6.74 2.98
CA THR A 8 3.54 6.43 1.61
C THR A 8 4.45 7.10 0.59
N VAL A 9 4.77 6.39 -0.49
CA VAL A 9 5.41 6.93 -1.69
C VAL A 9 4.37 6.99 -2.80
N GLY A 10 4.19 8.18 -3.35
CA GLY A 10 3.27 8.45 -4.45
C GLY A 10 3.90 9.42 -5.46
N TYR A 11 3.06 10.09 -6.23
CA TYR A 11 3.51 10.90 -7.35
C TYR A 11 2.72 12.20 -7.47
N VAL A 12 3.41 13.29 -7.78
CA VAL A 12 2.81 14.63 -7.94
C VAL A 12 3.22 15.27 -9.27
N PRO A 13 2.36 16.10 -9.88
CA PRO A 13 2.79 16.99 -10.96
C PRO A 13 3.93 17.89 -10.45
N ASN A 14 5.04 17.92 -11.18
CA ASN A 14 6.24 18.62 -10.76
C ASN A 14 6.08 20.15 -10.91
N LYS A 15 6.03 20.86 -9.80
CA LYS A 15 5.79 22.31 -9.79
C LYS A 15 6.90 23.09 -10.50
N GLU A 16 8.16 22.68 -10.36
CA GLU A 16 9.30 23.36 -11.00
C GLU A 16 9.21 23.29 -12.52
N PHE A 17 8.89 22.12 -13.07
CA PHE A 17 8.65 21.89 -14.49
C PHE A 17 7.55 22.84 -15.00
N TYR A 18 6.35 22.80 -14.41
CA TYR A 18 5.23 23.62 -14.89
C TYR A 18 5.48 25.13 -14.72
N SER A 19 6.25 25.54 -13.70
CA SER A 19 6.62 26.95 -13.51
C SER A 19 7.45 27.54 -14.64
N ILE A 20 8.24 26.71 -15.34
CA ILE A 20 9.09 27.13 -16.46
C ILE A 20 8.24 27.40 -17.72
N PHE A 21 7.20 26.61 -17.93
CA PHE A 21 6.39 26.67 -19.15
C PHE A 21 5.16 27.58 -19.04
N GLY A 22 4.87 28.13 -17.85
CA GLY A 22 3.82 29.13 -17.63
C GLY A 22 2.39 28.57 -17.60
N ASP A 23 2.23 27.26 -17.73
CA ASP A 23 0.96 26.57 -17.60
C ASP A 23 0.67 26.25 -16.13
N GLY A 24 -0.58 26.41 -15.70
CA GLY A 24 -0.99 26.11 -14.33
C GLY A 24 -0.69 24.64 -14.01
N THR A 25 0.04 24.39 -12.92
CA THR A 25 0.36 23.03 -12.48
C THR A 25 -0.93 22.22 -12.25
N PRO A 26 -1.08 21.04 -12.85
CA PRO A 26 -2.22 20.17 -12.58
C PRO A 26 -2.35 19.89 -11.08
N SER A 27 -3.59 19.80 -10.59
CA SER A 27 -3.85 19.56 -9.17
C SER A 27 -3.54 18.14 -8.71
N SER A 28 -3.46 17.17 -9.63
CA SER A 28 -3.11 15.78 -9.37
C SER A 28 -2.62 15.08 -10.64
N ILE A 29 -1.94 13.94 -10.49
CA ILE A 29 -1.54 13.08 -11.61
C ILE A 29 -2.73 12.43 -12.35
N TYR A 30 -3.90 12.37 -11.72
CA TYR A 30 -5.13 11.86 -12.32
C TYR A 30 -5.82 12.87 -13.25
N ASN A 31 -5.35 14.11 -13.26
CA ASN A 31 -5.89 15.18 -14.10
C ASN A 31 -5.02 15.44 -15.36
N LEU A 32 -4.20 14.46 -15.76
CA LEU A 32 -3.22 14.61 -16.83
C LEU A 32 -3.73 14.25 -18.24
N LYS A 33 -4.92 13.66 -18.38
CA LYS A 33 -5.48 13.18 -19.66
C LYS A 33 -5.43 14.20 -20.81
N ASN A 34 -5.64 15.48 -20.49
CA ASN A 34 -5.65 16.58 -21.45
C ASN A 34 -4.47 17.54 -21.26
N ASP A 35 -3.50 17.19 -20.42
CA ASP A 35 -2.33 18.02 -20.19
C ASP A 35 -1.36 17.87 -21.37
N TYR A 36 -1.06 18.99 -22.03
CA TYR A 36 -0.19 18.99 -23.21
C TYR A 36 1.22 18.50 -22.85
N TRP A 37 1.77 18.97 -21.73
CA TRP A 37 3.15 18.63 -21.35
C TRP A 37 3.30 17.18 -20.91
N ALA A 38 2.37 16.64 -20.13
CA ALA A 38 2.41 15.26 -19.67
C ALA A 38 2.38 14.24 -20.82
N GLN A 39 1.83 14.60 -21.97
CA GLN A 39 1.88 13.77 -23.17
C GLN A 39 3.31 13.65 -23.72
N TYR A 40 4.06 14.76 -23.78
CA TYR A 40 5.33 14.84 -24.52
C TYR A 40 6.58 14.92 -23.65
N ALA A 41 6.45 15.13 -22.34
CA ALA A 41 7.54 15.30 -21.41
C ALA A 41 7.34 14.48 -20.13
N ASP A 42 8.43 14.36 -19.38
CA ASP A 42 8.42 13.85 -18.02
C ASP A 42 8.04 15.00 -17.08
N THR A 43 6.81 14.98 -16.56
CA THR A 43 6.19 16.09 -15.79
C THR A 43 5.84 15.72 -14.36
N ILE A 44 6.17 14.51 -13.94
CA ILE A 44 5.77 13.94 -12.64
C ILE A 44 7.02 13.69 -11.80
N SER A 45 6.92 13.95 -10.50
CA SER A 45 7.95 13.59 -9.53
C SER A 45 7.42 12.63 -8.48
N PRO A 46 8.24 11.67 -8.02
CA PRO A 46 7.96 10.93 -6.80
C PRO A 46 7.85 11.87 -5.60
N ALA A 47 6.99 11.54 -4.65
CA ALA A 47 6.83 12.27 -3.40
C ALA A 47 6.67 11.31 -2.23
N LEU A 48 7.29 11.66 -1.10
CA LEU A 48 7.20 10.95 0.18
C LEU A 48 6.18 11.65 1.07
N TYR A 49 5.24 10.86 1.58
CA TYR A 49 4.18 11.30 2.46
C TYR A 49 4.35 10.66 3.84
N ILE A 50 4.15 11.46 4.87
CA ILE A 50 3.93 10.99 6.24
C ILE A 50 2.57 11.52 6.69
N ASP A 51 1.67 10.63 7.07
CA ASP A 51 0.30 10.96 7.48
C ASP A 51 -0.38 11.93 6.49
N ASN A 52 -0.35 11.57 5.19
CA ASN A 52 -0.94 12.33 4.08
C ASN A 52 -0.37 13.73 3.84
N LYS A 53 0.79 14.05 4.44
CA LYS A 53 1.53 15.29 4.19
C LYS A 53 2.80 14.98 3.41
N ILE A 54 2.99 15.68 2.30
CA ILE A 54 4.24 15.62 1.55
C ILE A 54 5.34 16.17 2.45
N ILE A 55 6.35 15.34 2.73
CA ILE A 55 7.55 15.73 3.45
C ILE A 55 8.75 15.90 2.52
N TYR A 56 8.71 15.29 1.33
CA TYR A 56 9.76 15.40 0.33
C TYR A 56 9.22 15.17 -1.09
N GLU A 57 9.66 15.98 -2.05
CA GLU A 57 9.38 15.82 -3.49
C GLU A 57 10.74 15.63 -4.20
N TRP A 58 10.89 14.56 -4.98
CA TRP A 58 12.11 14.34 -5.78
C TRP A 58 12.05 15.12 -7.10
N ASN A 59 12.18 16.45 -7.02
CA ASN A 59 12.01 17.34 -8.18
C ASN A 59 12.98 17.06 -9.33
N GLY A 60 14.18 16.56 -9.04
CA GLY A 60 15.17 16.18 -10.05
C GLY A 60 14.93 14.82 -10.72
N ALA A 61 13.96 14.03 -10.25
CA ALA A 61 13.65 12.70 -10.75
C ALA A 61 12.36 12.70 -11.60
N LEU A 62 12.30 13.59 -12.58
CA LEU A 62 11.16 13.71 -13.50
C LEU A 62 10.89 12.38 -14.21
N THR A 63 9.62 12.02 -14.29
CA THR A 63 9.15 10.79 -14.94
C THR A 63 7.78 10.99 -15.60
N SER A 64 7.27 9.94 -16.25
CA SER A 64 5.99 9.87 -16.94
C SER A 64 5.17 8.69 -16.44
N ILE A 65 3.84 8.84 -16.39
CA ILE A 65 2.91 7.73 -16.10
C ILE A 65 3.18 6.56 -17.06
N GLY A 66 3.12 5.34 -16.53
CA GLY A 66 3.30 4.12 -17.30
C GLY A 66 4.76 3.66 -17.44
N LYS A 67 5.72 4.45 -16.95
CA LYS A 67 7.11 3.99 -16.78
C LYS A 67 7.26 3.18 -15.50
N THR A 68 8.30 2.35 -15.48
CA THR A 68 8.71 1.59 -14.30
C THR A 68 9.77 2.36 -13.51
N GLN A 69 9.71 2.32 -12.18
CA GLN A 69 10.71 2.81 -11.25
C GLN A 69 11.03 1.76 -10.18
N TYR A 70 12.07 2.00 -9.40
CA TYR A 70 12.48 1.13 -8.30
C TYR A 70 12.37 1.88 -6.97
N LEU A 71 11.67 1.27 -6.02
CA LEU A 71 11.62 1.69 -4.63
C LEU A 71 12.68 0.91 -3.86
N ASN A 72 13.72 1.62 -3.41
CA ASN A 72 14.77 1.06 -2.55
C ASN A 72 14.41 1.33 -1.10
N ILE A 73 14.35 0.27 -0.30
CA ILE A 73 14.00 0.34 1.12
C ILE A 73 15.15 -0.26 1.91
N ALA A 74 15.68 0.52 2.85
CA ALA A 74 16.80 0.10 3.69
C ALA A 74 16.46 0.24 5.18
N PRO A 75 15.67 -0.68 5.76
CA PRO A 75 15.36 -0.61 7.18
C PRO A 75 16.59 -0.96 8.03
N VAL A 76 16.76 -0.24 9.13
CA VAL A 76 17.84 -0.44 10.09
C VAL A 76 17.25 -0.96 11.39
N SER A 77 17.67 -2.15 11.82
CA SER A 77 17.24 -2.79 13.06
C SER A 77 18.44 -3.45 13.73
N SER A 78 18.59 -3.27 15.04
CA SER A 78 19.66 -3.92 15.82
C SER A 78 21.09 -3.71 15.26
N ASN A 79 21.37 -2.55 14.67
CA ASN A 79 22.62 -2.19 13.96
C ASN A 79 22.88 -2.98 12.66
N GLU A 80 21.90 -3.72 12.17
CA GLU A 80 21.92 -4.33 10.86
C GLU A 80 21.05 -3.52 9.90
N THR A 81 21.54 -3.37 8.66
CA THR A 81 20.80 -2.77 7.56
C THR A 81 20.40 -3.89 6.62
N PHE A 82 19.10 -3.99 6.35
CA PHE A 82 18.58 -4.82 5.27
C PHE A 82 18.36 -3.91 4.06
N GLU A 83 18.53 -4.41 2.85
CA GLU A 83 18.31 -3.62 1.63
C GLU A 83 17.46 -4.43 0.66
N ASP A 84 16.27 -3.90 0.37
CA ASP A 84 15.35 -4.48 -0.60
C ASP A 84 15.01 -3.47 -1.69
N THR A 85 14.73 -4.01 -2.87
CA THR A 85 14.33 -3.23 -4.04
C THR A 85 13.04 -3.80 -4.59
N LYS A 86 12.03 -2.93 -4.74
CA LYS A 86 10.75 -3.27 -5.34
C LYS A 86 10.55 -2.50 -6.63
N GLU A 87 10.19 -3.19 -7.70
CA GLU A 87 9.72 -2.56 -8.93
C GLU A 87 8.33 -1.95 -8.70
N ILE A 88 8.13 -0.69 -9.12
CA ILE A 88 6.87 0.05 -8.97
C ILE A 88 6.49 0.77 -10.26
N LEU A 89 5.19 0.87 -10.53
CA LEU A 89 4.66 1.64 -11.65
C LEU A 89 4.57 3.13 -11.32
N VAL A 90 4.98 4.01 -12.24
CA VAL A 90 4.79 5.46 -12.08
C VAL A 90 3.30 5.80 -12.14
N GLY A 91 2.80 6.36 -11.04
CA GLY A 91 1.37 6.58 -10.78
C GLY A 91 0.81 5.69 -9.67
N SER A 92 1.57 4.68 -9.22
CA SER A 92 1.19 3.85 -8.08
C SER A 92 1.28 4.59 -6.75
N VAL A 93 0.53 4.08 -5.76
CA VAL A 93 0.60 4.50 -4.36
C VAL A 93 1.16 3.33 -3.56
N ASN A 94 2.28 3.53 -2.86
CA ASN A 94 3.00 2.48 -2.15
C ASN A 94 3.09 2.84 -0.67
N CYS A 95 2.38 2.12 0.20
CA CYS A 95 2.48 2.25 1.65
C CYS A 95 3.61 1.36 2.17
N ILE A 96 4.53 1.96 2.93
CA ILE A 96 5.66 1.25 3.54
C ILE A 96 5.29 0.98 4.99
N SER A 97 5.23 -0.29 5.33
CA SER A 97 4.81 -0.74 6.64
C SER A 97 5.99 -1.27 7.46
N THR A 98 5.93 -1.06 8.77
CA THR A 98 6.87 -1.64 9.72
C THR A 98 6.13 -2.18 10.94
N ASP A 99 6.53 -3.35 11.41
CA ASP A 99 5.96 -4.04 12.56
C ASP A 99 7.06 -4.37 13.57
N ASN A 100 6.82 -3.91 14.81
CA ASN A 100 7.64 -4.16 15.99
C ASN A 100 6.97 -5.19 16.93
N GLN A 101 6.15 -6.10 16.39
CA GLN A 101 5.46 -7.20 17.08
C GLN A 101 4.37 -6.79 18.09
N ASN A 102 3.90 -5.55 17.97
CA ASN A 102 2.93 -5.01 18.90
C ASN A 102 1.98 -4.02 18.21
N ILE A 103 1.22 -4.51 17.24
CA ILE A 103 0.10 -3.76 16.69
C ILE A 103 -1.09 -3.81 17.65
N SER A 104 -1.24 -2.73 18.41
CA SER A 104 -2.32 -2.59 19.38
C SER A 104 -3.70 -2.57 18.72
N ALA A 105 -4.75 -2.95 19.46
CA ALA A 105 -6.14 -2.78 18.99
C ALA A 105 -6.46 -1.31 18.68
N GLN A 106 -5.83 -0.38 19.40
CA GLN A 106 -5.95 1.04 19.15
C GLN A 106 -5.36 1.44 17.80
N SER A 107 -4.24 0.82 17.38
CA SER A 107 -3.64 1.08 16.07
C SER A 107 -4.59 0.71 14.93
N LEU A 108 -5.27 -0.44 15.04
CA LEU A 108 -6.28 -0.86 14.06
C LEU A 108 -7.49 0.07 14.07
N LEU A 109 -7.99 0.44 15.25
CA LEU A 109 -9.11 1.38 15.36
C LEU A 109 -8.74 2.74 14.73
N THR A 110 -7.55 3.26 15.01
CA THR A 110 -7.10 4.52 14.43
C THR A 110 -6.88 4.44 12.92
N ALA A 111 -6.39 3.31 12.39
CA ALA A 111 -6.32 3.10 10.94
C ALA A 111 -7.73 3.09 10.32
N TYR A 112 -8.70 2.47 10.98
CA TYR A 112 -10.09 2.48 10.55
C TYR A 112 -10.70 3.90 10.59
N GLU A 113 -10.46 4.66 11.66
CA GLU A 113 -10.91 6.05 11.82
C GLU A 113 -10.33 7.02 10.77
N LYS A 114 -9.18 6.69 10.15
CA LYS A 114 -8.58 7.48 9.06
C LYS A 114 -9.29 7.30 7.72
N MET A 115 -10.11 6.26 7.56
CA MET A 115 -10.91 6.11 6.36
C MET A 115 -11.96 7.25 6.33
N PRO A 116 -12.35 7.79 5.17
CA PRO A 116 -13.49 8.70 5.09
C PRO A 116 -14.76 7.92 5.44
N LEU A 117 -15.11 7.95 6.73
CA LEU A 117 -16.19 7.15 7.31
C LEU A 117 -17.53 7.88 7.28
N THR A 118 -17.56 9.19 7.00
CA THR A 118 -18.80 9.96 7.02
C THR A 118 -19.48 10.02 5.66
N ASP A 119 -20.81 9.95 5.65
CA ASP A 119 -21.63 10.09 4.44
C ASP A 119 -21.32 11.39 3.67
N GLU A 120 -20.91 12.46 4.35
CA GLU A 120 -20.48 13.73 3.73
C GLU A 120 -19.11 13.66 3.04
N GLU A 121 -18.14 12.93 3.62
CA GLU A 121 -16.82 12.73 3.00
C GLU A 121 -16.91 11.76 1.82
N GLN A 122 -17.76 10.74 1.94
CA GLN A 122 -18.07 9.79 0.87
C GLN A 122 -18.93 10.40 -0.24
N ALA A 123 -19.89 11.28 0.07
CA ALA A 123 -20.69 11.99 -0.93
C ALA A 123 -19.90 13.07 -1.66
N LYS A 124 -18.83 13.61 -1.04
CA LYS A 124 -17.85 14.42 -1.75
C LYS A 124 -16.98 13.56 -2.65
N ALA A 125 -16.90 12.25 -2.44
CA ALA A 125 -16.09 11.35 -3.22
C ALA A 125 -16.68 11.14 -4.64
N ASN A 126 -15.89 11.41 -5.68
CA ASN A 126 -16.19 11.29 -7.09
C ASN A 126 -14.97 10.66 -7.80
N LYS A 127 -15.11 10.29 -9.09
CA LYS A 127 -14.03 9.69 -9.88
C LYS A 127 -12.73 10.50 -9.94
N SER A 128 -12.72 11.80 -9.57
CA SER A 128 -11.51 12.62 -9.53
C SER A 128 -10.85 12.71 -8.14
N ASN A 129 -11.47 12.15 -7.08
CA ASN A 129 -10.95 12.23 -5.71
C ASN A 129 -10.95 10.91 -4.91
N VAL A 130 -11.61 9.84 -5.38
CA VAL A 130 -11.46 8.48 -4.85
C VAL A 130 -10.04 7.97 -5.17
N TYR A 131 -9.51 8.37 -6.33
CA TYR A 131 -8.09 8.26 -6.68
C TYR A 131 -7.30 9.44 -6.14
N ASN A 132 -7.50 9.79 -4.88
CA ASN A 132 -6.57 10.65 -4.17
C ASN A 132 -5.61 9.74 -3.43
N ASP A 133 -4.31 9.94 -3.62
CA ASP A 133 -3.23 9.19 -2.97
C ASP A 133 -3.44 9.08 -1.45
N LYS A 134 -4.15 10.05 -0.85
CA LYS A 134 -4.53 10.03 0.57
C LYS A 134 -5.55 8.96 0.94
N TYR A 135 -6.61 8.77 0.12
CA TYR A 135 -7.60 7.73 0.37
C TYR A 135 -6.99 6.36 0.21
N ILE A 136 -6.29 6.16 -0.92
CA ILE A 136 -5.61 4.90 -1.23
C ILE A 136 -4.53 4.62 -0.20
N GLY A 137 -3.74 5.62 0.20
CA GLY A 137 -2.75 5.50 1.27
C GLY A 137 -3.36 5.10 2.61
N ASN A 138 -4.48 5.71 3.02
CA ASN A 138 -5.19 5.31 4.24
C ASN A 138 -5.74 3.88 4.15
N PHE A 139 -6.28 3.49 2.99
CA PHE A 139 -6.79 2.13 2.77
C PHE A 139 -5.67 1.08 2.82
N LEU A 140 -4.55 1.35 2.15
CA LEU A 140 -3.35 0.52 2.24
C LEU A 140 -2.85 0.43 3.69
N SER A 141 -2.93 1.53 4.46
CA SER A 141 -2.56 1.55 5.87
C SER A 141 -3.53 0.77 6.78
N LEU A 142 -4.80 0.63 6.38
CA LEU A 142 -5.72 -0.28 7.05
C LEU A 142 -5.38 -1.75 6.75
N ILE A 143 -5.10 -2.07 5.49
CA ILE A 143 -4.70 -3.42 5.06
C ILE A 143 -3.40 -3.84 5.75
N GLU A 144 -2.38 -2.97 5.78
CA GLU A 144 -1.08 -3.28 6.41
C GLU A 144 -1.24 -3.54 7.91
N THR A 145 -2.02 -2.71 8.60
CA THR A 145 -2.24 -2.80 10.05
C THR A 145 -2.96 -4.09 10.39
N THR A 146 -3.90 -4.50 9.53
CA THR A 146 -4.66 -5.74 9.68
C THR A 146 -3.77 -6.96 9.44
N TYR A 147 -2.97 -6.94 8.36
CA TYR A 147 -2.01 -7.99 8.05
C TYR A 147 -1.07 -8.29 9.22
N PHE A 148 -0.33 -7.28 9.68
CA PHE A 148 0.67 -7.50 10.73
C PHE A 148 0.03 -7.86 12.07
N ARG A 149 -1.17 -7.35 12.37
CA ARG A 149 -1.92 -7.76 13.56
C ARG A 149 -2.33 -9.23 13.50
N GLN A 150 -2.89 -9.69 12.38
CA GLN A 150 -3.26 -11.10 12.21
C GLN A 150 -2.02 -11.99 12.30
N LEU A 151 -0.92 -11.58 11.63
CA LEU A 151 0.36 -12.28 11.68
C LEU A 151 0.93 -12.38 13.09
N ASP A 152 0.85 -11.31 13.89
CA ASP A 152 1.29 -11.31 15.29
C ASP A 152 0.50 -12.27 16.17
N ILE A 153 -0.82 -12.33 15.98
CA ILE A 153 -1.70 -13.24 16.73
C ILE A 153 -1.38 -14.68 16.37
N GLU A 154 -1.32 -15.00 15.08
CA GLU A 154 -1.07 -16.36 14.62
C GLU A 154 0.31 -16.86 15.03
N ASN A 155 1.35 -16.03 14.93
CA ASN A 155 2.68 -16.40 15.39
C ASN A 155 2.73 -16.69 16.89
N LYS A 156 2.01 -15.90 17.71
CA LYS A 156 1.91 -16.16 19.17
C LYS A 156 1.19 -17.49 19.45
N VAL A 157 0.13 -17.80 18.70
CA VAL A 157 -0.60 -19.08 18.82
C VAL A 157 0.29 -20.25 18.40
N LEU A 158 0.98 -20.15 17.26
CA LEU A 158 1.91 -21.16 16.76
C LEU A 158 3.08 -21.41 17.71
N ALA A 159 3.67 -20.34 18.27
CA ALA A 159 4.75 -20.46 19.25
C ALA A 159 4.28 -21.18 20.51
N GLY A 160 3.09 -20.83 21.02
CA GLY A 160 2.48 -21.50 22.18
C GLY A 160 2.19 -22.99 21.93
N ALA A 161 1.62 -23.32 20.77
CA ALA A 161 1.30 -24.70 20.39
C ALA A 161 2.55 -25.58 20.26
N ASN A 162 3.64 -25.03 19.70
CA ASN A 162 4.88 -25.76 19.50
C ASN A 162 5.86 -25.69 20.69
N ARG A 163 5.50 -24.94 21.75
CA ARG A 163 6.37 -24.64 22.90
C ARG A 163 7.70 -24.02 22.46
N ILE A 164 7.60 -22.97 21.65
CA ILE A 164 8.72 -22.17 21.15
C ILE A 164 8.71 -20.81 21.85
N TYR A 165 9.89 -20.35 22.27
CA TYR A 165 10.15 -18.93 22.48
C TYR A 165 10.58 -18.33 21.13
N ALA A 166 9.84 -17.34 20.63
CA ALA A 166 10.16 -16.66 19.39
C ALA A 166 10.26 -15.15 19.62
N GLU A 167 11.31 -14.55 19.06
CA GLU A 167 11.54 -13.11 19.07
C GLU A 167 11.75 -12.67 17.62
N ARG A 168 10.85 -11.85 17.07
CA ARG A 168 10.96 -11.39 15.68
C ARG A 168 11.89 -10.17 15.60
N TYR A 169 12.54 -10.03 14.46
CA TYR A 169 13.19 -8.77 14.08
C TYR A 169 12.12 -7.80 13.57
N LEU A 170 12.52 -6.55 13.31
CA LEU A 170 11.67 -5.60 12.59
C LEU A 170 11.13 -6.27 11.32
N SER A 171 9.81 -6.39 11.24
CA SER A 171 9.16 -6.89 10.04
C SER A 171 8.67 -5.72 9.20
N TYR A 172 8.74 -5.82 7.88
CA TYR A 172 8.38 -4.74 6.99
C TYR A 172 7.93 -5.27 5.63
N GLY A 173 7.11 -4.46 4.97
CA GLY A 173 6.54 -4.80 3.67
C GLY A 173 6.03 -3.57 2.95
N VAL A 174 5.71 -3.76 1.67
CA VAL A 174 5.15 -2.73 0.80
C VAL A 174 3.76 -3.16 0.36
N PHE A 175 2.79 -2.29 0.62
CA PHE A 175 1.41 -2.46 0.23
C PHE A 175 1.15 -1.45 -0.88
N SER A 176 0.81 -1.92 -2.07
CA SER A 176 0.76 -1.08 -3.27
C SER A 176 -0.63 -1.09 -3.90
N TYR A 177 -1.01 0.05 -4.44
CA TYR A 177 -2.05 0.17 -5.45
C TYR A 177 -1.40 0.61 -6.76
N GLU A 178 -1.56 -0.21 -7.79
CA GLU A 178 -1.09 0.08 -9.13
C GLU A 178 -2.29 0.39 -10.03
N PRO A 179 -2.42 1.64 -10.51
CA PRO A 179 -3.46 1.96 -11.45
C PRO A 179 -3.20 1.32 -12.81
N CYS A 180 -4.26 0.97 -13.53
CA CYS A 180 -4.16 0.68 -14.94
C CYS A 180 -3.89 1.99 -15.69
N VAL A 181 -2.91 1.97 -16.59
CA VAL A 181 -2.49 3.14 -17.36
C VAL A 181 -2.75 2.87 -18.83
N THR A 182 -3.49 3.75 -19.49
CA THR A 182 -3.58 3.76 -20.95
C THR A 182 -2.54 4.73 -21.50
N VAL A 183 -1.63 4.21 -22.33
CA VAL A 183 -0.64 5.00 -23.07
C VAL A 183 -0.91 4.86 -24.56
N SER A 184 -1.13 5.99 -25.22
CA SER A 184 -1.24 6.11 -26.69
C SER A 184 -0.30 7.19 -27.20
N ALA A 185 -0.14 7.29 -28.52
CA ALA A 185 0.70 8.31 -29.14
C ALA A 185 0.31 9.77 -28.80
N PHE A 186 -0.93 9.99 -28.32
CA PHE A 186 -1.48 11.33 -28.07
C PHE A 186 -2.17 11.47 -26.71
N SER A 187 -2.08 10.47 -25.83
CA SER A 187 -2.73 10.52 -24.51
C SER A 187 -2.08 9.52 -23.56
N LYS A 188 -1.74 9.99 -22.35
CA LYS A 188 -1.43 9.17 -21.18
C LYS A 188 -2.54 9.41 -20.17
N ASP A 189 -3.19 8.35 -19.72
CA ASP A 189 -4.30 8.43 -18.77
C ASP A 189 -4.19 7.37 -17.69
N ILE A 190 -4.58 7.74 -16.47
CA ILE A 190 -4.75 6.79 -15.38
C ILE A 190 -6.21 6.38 -15.33
N GLU A 191 -6.45 5.08 -15.49
CA GLU A 191 -7.81 4.55 -15.48
C GLU A 191 -8.38 4.41 -14.07
N THR A 192 -9.70 4.29 -14.00
CA THR A 192 -10.45 4.08 -12.76
C THR A 192 -10.37 2.64 -12.22
N LYS A 193 -9.44 1.83 -12.72
CA LYS A 193 -9.21 0.44 -12.30
C LYS A 193 -7.74 0.23 -12.00
N GLY A 194 -7.44 -0.78 -11.20
CA GLY A 194 -6.08 -1.08 -10.79
C GLY A 194 -5.97 -2.40 -10.05
N SER A 195 -4.80 -2.67 -9.52
CA SER A 195 -4.50 -3.86 -8.72
C SER A 195 -3.90 -3.45 -7.39
N PHE A 196 -4.29 -4.18 -6.34
CA PHE A 196 -3.61 -4.11 -5.06
C PHE A 196 -2.63 -5.27 -4.95
N SER A 197 -1.49 -5.03 -4.32
CA SER A 197 -0.50 -6.05 -4.03
C SER A 197 0.08 -5.87 -2.64
N VAL A 198 0.37 -6.98 -1.98
CA VAL A 198 1.14 -7.03 -0.73
C VAL A 198 2.46 -7.72 -1.03
N ASP A 199 3.55 -7.15 -0.51
CA ASP A 199 4.89 -7.69 -0.67
C ASP A 199 5.62 -7.60 0.67
N ILE A 200 5.84 -8.75 1.31
CA ILE A 200 6.47 -8.84 2.62
C ILE A 200 7.96 -9.09 2.41
N LEU A 201 8.73 -8.01 2.52
CA LEU A 201 10.16 -7.99 2.22
C LEU A 201 11.00 -8.54 3.38
N GLY A 202 10.57 -8.28 4.62
CA GLY A 202 11.26 -8.76 5.81
C GLY A 202 10.30 -9.29 6.84
N ASN A 203 10.43 -10.58 7.17
CA ASN A 203 9.76 -11.20 8.31
C ASN A 203 10.67 -12.27 8.92
N TYR A 204 11.52 -11.86 9.84
CA TYR A 204 12.55 -12.72 10.42
C TYR A 204 12.28 -12.99 11.89
N ALA A 205 12.55 -14.21 12.33
CA ALA A 205 12.38 -14.62 13.72
C ALA A 205 13.57 -15.43 14.22
N SER A 206 14.04 -15.09 15.42
CA SER A 206 14.88 -15.96 16.23
C SER A 206 13.98 -16.87 17.06
N THR A 207 14.30 -18.17 17.14
CA THR A 207 13.43 -19.18 17.74
C THR A 207 14.25 -20.13 18.60
N VAL A 208 13.71 -20.50 19.76
CA VAL A 208 14.30 -21.51 20.66
C VAL A 208 13.19 -22.41 21.20
N SER A 209 13.34 -23.73 21.07
CA SER A 209 12.40 -24.69 21.64
C SER A 209 12.60 -24.86 23.15
N TYR A 210 11.50 -24.79 23.91
CA TYR A 210 11.52 -25.15 25.34
C TYR A 210 11.84 -26.63 25.59
N ARG A 211 11.73 -27.46 24.55
CA ARG A 211 12.07 -28.89 24.59
C ARG A 211 13.49 -29.17 24.06
N ASN A 212 14.23 -28.14 23.68
CA ASN A 212 15.53 -28.26 23.01
C ASN A 212 15.45 -29.20 21.79
N ASN A 213 14.38 -29.05 20.99
CA ASN A 213 14.11 -29.86 19.82
C ASN A 213 14.10 -29.00 18.56
N ALA A 214 15.04 -29.25 17.66
CA ALA A 214 15.19 -28.54 16.40
C ALA A 214 14.00 -28.75 15.45
N ASP A 215 13.32 -29.90 15.51
CA ASP A 215 12.16 -30.18 14.65
C ASP A 215 10.97 -29.28 15.02
N ASP A 216 10.81 -28.93 16.29
CA ASP A 216 9.77 -28.00 16.74
C ASP A 216 10.04 -26.58 16.20
N GLU A 217 11.32 -26.17 16.21
CA GLU A 217 11.74 -24.87 15.67
C GLU A 217 11.54 -24.80 14.17
N TYR A 218 11.88 -25.88 13.45
CA TYR A 218 11.64 -26.00 12.01
C TYR A 218 10.14 -25.96 11.69
N ALA A 219 9.32 -26.73 12.40
CA ALA A 219 7.88 -26.76 12.21
C ALA A 219 7.25 -25.38 12.45
N TYR A 220 7.68 -24.68 13.50
CA TYR A 220 7.23 -23.31 13.77
C TYR A 220 7.61 -22.35 12.63
N ARG A 221 8.87 -22.35 12.18
CA ARG A 221 9.33 -21.45 11.10
C ARG A 221 8.58 -21.71 9.80
N PHE A 222 8.36 -22.98 9.46
CA PHE A 222 7.58 -23.36 8.28
C PHE A 222 6.13 -22.88 8.38
N ALA A 223 5.46 -23.13 9.50
CA ALA A 223 4.08 -22.70 9.72
C ALA A 223 3.96 -21.17 9.72
N SER A 224 4.90 -20.47 10.36
CA SER A 224 4.96 -19.01 10.39
C SER A 224 5.11 -18.41 8.98
N GLY A 225 6.02 -18.96 8.17
CA GLY A 225 6.19 -18.55 6.77
C GLY A 225 4.94 -18.83 5.93
N TYR A 226 4.33 -20.00 6.09
CA TYR A 226 3.08 -20.36 5.39
C TYR A 226 1.94 -19.40 5.74
N VAL A 227 1.76 -19.09 7.03
CA VAL A 227 0.75 -18.13 7.48
C VAL A 227 1.02 -16.73 6.94
N SER A 228 2.28 -16.28 6.95
CA SER A 228 2.68 -14.99 6.36
C SER A 228 2.20 -14.88 4.92
N SER A 229 2.55 -15.84 4.06
CA SER A 229 2.15 -15.84 2.65
C SER A 229 0.64 -16.00 2.46
N TYR A 230 -0.04 -16.79 3.30
CA TYR A 230 -1.50 -16.93 3.24
C TYR A 230 -2.21 -15.60 3.58
N LEU A 231 -1.72 -14.89 4.59
CA LEU A 231 -2.29 -13.61 5.03
C LEU A 231 -2.13 -12.52 3.97
N GLU A 232 -1.07 -12.53 3.16
CA GLU A 232 -0.88 -11.58 2.05
C GLU A 232 -2.05 -11.61 1.06
N SER A 233 -2.57 -12.81 0.78
CA SER A 233 -3.77 -13.02 -0.04
C SER A 233 -5.05 -12.68 0.72
N LEU A 234 -5.17 -13.19 1.95
CA LEU A 234 -6.41 -13.10 2.73
C LEU A 234 -6.81 -11.65 3.03
N VAL A 235 -5.87 -10.79 3.43
CA VAL A 235 -6.21 -9.40 3.77
C VAL A 235 -6.65 -8.60 2.54
N LEU A 236 -6.09 -8.89 1.37
CA LEU A 236 -6.55 -8.30 0.13
C LEU A 236 -7.97 -8.75 -0.17
N GLU A 237 -8.25 -10.05 -0.04
CA GLU A 237 -9.59 -10.60 -0.24
C GLU A 237 -10.62 -10.04 0.76
N GLU A 238 -10.25 -9.87 2.03
CA GLU A 238 -11.11 -9.34 3.08
C GLU A 238 -11.56 -7.89 2.78
N TYR A 239 -10.65 -7.05 2.29
CA TYR A 239 -10.92 -5.63 2.08
C TYR A 239 -11.35 -5.27 0.66
N THR A 240 -10.96 -6.04 -0.34
CA THR A 240 -11.31 -5.78 -1.74
C THR A 240 -12.44 -6.66 -2.25
N GLU A 241 -12.76 -7.75 -1.55
CA GLU A 241 -13.69 -8.80 -1.97
C GLU A 241 -13.30 -9.46 -3.32
N VAL A 242 -12.03 -9.30 -3.72
CA VAL A 242 -11.47 -9.85 -4.95
C VAL A 242 -10.36 -10.83 -4.60
N GLN A 243 -10.42 -12.04 -5.18
CA GLN A 243 -9.37 -13.04 -5.06
C GLN A 243 -8.00 -12.47 -5.42
N ALA A 244 -6.97 -12.76 -4.62
CA ALA A 244 -5.63 -12.28 -4.89
C ALA A 244 -5.17 -12.68 -6.30
N GLY A 245 -4.52 -11.74 -7.01
CA GLY A 245 -4.11 -11.91 -8.40
C GLY A 245 -5.14 -11.49 -9.45
N LYS A 246 -6.29 -10.91 -9.06
CA LYS A 246 -7.28 -10.34 -9.98
C LYS A 246 -7.32 -8.81 -9.92
N THR A 247 -7.64 -8.19 -11.06
CA THR A 247 -7.78 -6.73 -11.20
C THR A 247 -9.10 -6.25 -10.61
N ILE A 248 -9.06 -5.14 -9.86
CA ILE A 248 -10.24 -4.52 -9.26
C ILE A 248 -10.71 -3.36 -10.14
N ARG A 249 -12.00 -3.38 -10.51
CA ARG A 249 -12.67 -2.24 -11.15
C ARG A 249 -13.53 -1.53 -10.11
N PHE A 250 -13.24 -0.27 -9.86
CA PHE A 250 -14.12 0.57 -9.05
C PHE A 250 -15.23 1.15 -9.94
N SER A 251 -16.42 0.55 -9.92
CA SER A 251 -17.63 1.14 -10.51
C SER A 251 -18.41 1.87 -9.43
N HIS A 252 -18.75 3.14 -9.68
CA HIS A 252 -19.54 3.97 -8.78
C HIS A 252 -20.99 3.98 -9.27
N ASP A 253 -21.90 3.35 -8.53
CA ASP A 253 -23.34 3.63 -8.63
C ASP A 253 -23.68 4.77 -7.64
N PRO A 254 -24.03 5.98 -8.11
CA PRO A 254 -24.32 7.13 -7.26
C PRO A 254 -25.60 7.00 -6.41
N THR A 255 -26.30 5.85 -6.46
CA THR A 255 -27.52 5.60 -5.68
C THR A 255 -27.33 4.70 -4.46
N ASP A 256 -26.15 4.09 -4.25
CA ASP A 256 -25.90 3.20 -3.11
C ASP A 256 -25.22 3.93 -1.93
N ILE A 257 -26.03 4.68 -1.18
CA ILE A 257 -25.64 5.66 -0.16
C ILE A 257 -25.42 5.02 1.23
N ASN A 258 -25.12 3.71 1.32
CA ASN A 258 -25.06 3.06 2.63
C ASN A 258 -23.86 2.16 2.90
N PHE A 259 -23.03 1.76 1.92
CA PHE A 259 -21.93 0.79 2.11
C PHE A 259 -22.30 -0.37 3.08
N LYS A 260 -23.58 -0.76 3.11
CA LYS A 260 -24.11 -1.78 4.00
C LYS A 260 -24.06 -3.09 3.25
N GLY A 261 -22.89 -3.74 3.30
CA GLY A 261 -22.75 -5.15 2.95
C GLY A 261 -23.23 -5.55 1.55
N LYS A 262 -23.01 -4.67 0.56
CA LYS A 262 -23.03 -5.02 -0.86
C LYS A 262 -21.83 -4.38 -1.52
N SER A 263 -20.77 -5.17 -1.59
CA SER A 263 -19.64 -5.11 -2.52
C SER A 263 -19.78 -4.07 -3.64
N LEU A 264 -18.76 -3.23 -3.78
CA LEU A 264 -18.47 -2.50 -5.02
C LEU A 264 -18.78 -3.40 -6.22
N TRP A 265 -19.63 -2.95 -7.15
CA TRP A 265 -20.01 -3.75 -8.32
C TRP A 265 -18.76 -4.02 -9.18
N ASN A 266 -18.21 -5.23 -9.02
CA ASN A 266 -17.13 -5.78 -9.83
C ASN A 266 -17.67 -6.17 -11.21
N GLU A 267 -17.32 -5.41 -12.25
CA GLU A 267 -17.52 -5.87 -13.63
C GLU A 267 -16.29 -6.67 -14.09
N TRP A 268 -16.56 -7.92 -14.46
CA TRP A 268 -15.60 -8.97 -14.78
C TRP A 268 -15.06 -8.84 -16.20
N GLU A 269 -13.75 -9.04 -16.39
CA GLU A 269 -13.19 -9.51 -17.66
C GLU A 269 -12.34 -10.76 -17.36
N TYR A 270 -12.59 -11.82 -18.12
CA TYR A 270 -11.84 -13.09 -18.11
C TYR A 270 -10.54 -12.97 -18.91
#